data_AF-A0A952MF68-F1
#
_entry.id   AF-A0A952MF68-F1
#
_cell.length_a   1.000
_cell.length_b   1.000
_cell.length_c   1.000
_cell.angle_alpha   90.00
_cell.angle_beta   90.00
_cell.angle_gamma   90.00
#
_symmetry.space_group_name_H-M   'P 1'
#
loop_
_entity.id
_entity.type
_entity.pdbx_description
1 polymer ?
#
loop_
_entity_poly.entity_id
_entity_poly.type
_entity_poly.pdbx_seq_one_letter_code
_entity_poly.pdbx_strand_id
1 'polypeptide(L)'
;MEKKFRRIVPDNVRVEDLKPVNIACGSTKCNEGLHCFSLKKSALRKHNSERVCHECGADLIEWDRVHKNNIKDSRFIFKSMKNELIRHVFWHTEIEEAAITHAQNRGKVELRSKASKLIKSRIGKHTFMDGRQTPLAGKEIINYAQHATATCCRKCLEAWHNIPQNRILSSEQIEFCTNLVMLYITERVPDLKDEGVEVVK
;
A
#
# COMPACT_ATOMS: atom_id res chain seq x y z
N MET A 1 -20.51 6.33 16.21
CA MET A 1 -20.33 4.92 15.83
C MET A 1 -19.81 4.87 14.41
N GLU A 2 -18.50 4.71 14.21
CA GLU A 2 -17.92 4.57 12.87
C GLU A 2 -18.45 3.28 12.22
N LYS A 3 -19.07 3.42 11.05
CA LYS A 3 -19.56 2.28 10.27
C LYS A 3 -18.37 1.39 9.93
N LYS A 4 -18.28 0.20 10.53
CA LYS A 4 -17.43 -0.89 10.04
C LYS A 4 -17.78 -1.10 8.56
N PHE A 5 -16.90 -0.70 7.66
CA PHE A 5 -17.20 -0.81 6.22
C PHE A 5 -17.40 -2.27 5.84
N ARG A 6 -18.44 -2.49 5.01
CA ARG A 6 -18.77 -3.77 4.42
C ARG A 6 -17.56 -4.30 3.63
N ARG A 7 -17.41 -5.63 3.59
CA ARG A 7 -16.40 -6.32 2.77
C ARG A 7 -16.59 -6.07 1.27
N ILE A 8 -17.80 -5.70 0.87
CA ILE A 8 -18.19 -5.33 -0.50
C ILE A 8 -18.72 -3.89 -0.46
N VAL A 9 -18.15 -3.02 -1.27
CA VAL A 9 -18.62 -1.64 -1.42
C VAL A 9 -19.96 -1.67 -2.19
N PRO A 10 -21.01 -1.02 -1.67
CA PRO A 10 -22.30 -0.94 -2.37
C PRO A 10 -22.21 -0.30 -3.75
N ASP A 11 -23.04 -0.75 -4.69
CA ASP A 11 -23.06 -0.25 -6.07
C ASP A 11 -23.40 1.24 -6.17
N ASN A 12 -24.18 1.77 -5.23
CA ASN A 12 -24.56 3.17 -5.19
C ASN A 12 -23.46 4.12 -4.67
N VAL A 13 -22.30 3.60 -4.26
CA VAL A 13 -21.16 4.39 -3.79
C VAL A 13 -20.10 4.43 -4.89
N ARG A 14 -19.79 5.61 -5.43
CA ARG A 14 -18.77 5.75 -6.47
C ARG A 14 -17.36 5.54 -5.90
N VAL A 15 -16.44 5.01 -6.72
CA VAL A 15 -15.06 4.76 -6.27
C VAL A 15 -14.33 6.06 -5.98
N GLU A 16 -14.56 7.09 -6.80
CA GLU A 16 -13.99 8.43 -6.64
C GLU A 16 -14.34 9.08 -5.28
N ASP A 17 -15.49 8.72 -4.69
CA ASP A 17 -15.94 9.25 -3.39
C ASP A 17 -15.31 8.50 -2.20
N LEU A 18 -14.61 7.38 -2.45
CA LEU A 18 -13.99 6.58 -1.41
C LEU A 18 -12.72 7.26 -0.88
N LYS A 19 -12.62 7.33 0.45
CA LYS A 19 -11.44 7.84 1.15
C LYS A 19 -10.74 6.70 1.89
N PRO A 20 -9.41 6.79 2.12
CA PRO A 20 -8.65 5.77 2.86
C PRO A 20 -9.27 5.33 4.19
N VAL A 21 -9.84 6.28 4.95
CA VAL A 21 -10.50 6.01 6.25
C VAL A 21 -11.82 5.24 6.12
N ASN A 22 -12.39 5.23 4.91
CA ASN A 22 -13.71 4.67 4.61
C ASN A 22 -13.63 3.28 3.96
N ILE A 23 -12.47 2.62 4.01
CA ILE A 23 -12.28 1.32 3.38
C ILE A 23 -11.37 0.42 4.22
N ALA A 24 -11.55 -0.89 4.09
CA ALA A 24 -10.69 -1.88 4.73
C ALA A 24 -9.82 -2.58 3.68
N CYS A 25 -8.69 -3.16 4.12
CA CYS A 25 -7.81 -3.93 3.23
C CYS A 25 -8.50 -5.11 2.54
N GLY A 26 -9.61 -5.61 3.10
CA GLY A 26 -10.41 -6.69 2.52
C GLY A 26 -11.60 -6.22 1.68
N SER A 27 -11.80 -4.91 1.51
CA SER A 27 -12.91 -4.36 0.74
C SER A 27 -12.75 -4.68 -0.75
N THR A 28 -13.87 -4.85 -1.44
CA THR A 28 -13.93 -5.13 -2.89
C THR A 28 -15.07 -4.34 -3.54
N LYS A 29 -14.94 -4.10 -4.83
CA LYS A 29 -15.98 -3.61 -5.72
C LYS A 29 -15.80 -4.26 -7.09
N CYS A 30 -16.02 -5.58 -7.13
CA CYS A 30 -15.60 -6.44 -8.23
C CYS A 30 -16.31 -6.11 -9.56
N ASN A 31 -17.54 -5.59 -9.50
CA ASN A 31 -18.29 -5.11 -10.67
C ASN A 31 -17.63 -3.93 -11.38
N GLU A 32 -16.76 -3.18 -10.69
CA GLU A 32 -15.95 -2.10 -11.26
C GLU A 32 -14.48 -2.51 -11.42
N GLY A 33 -14.19 -3.82 -11.44
CA GLY A 33 -12.83 -4.34 -11.64
C GLY A 33 -11.88 -4.13 -10.46
N LEU A 34 -12.41 -3.79 -9.27
CA LEU A 34 -11.61 -3.55 -8.07
C LEU A 34 -11.77 -4.69 -7.07
N HIS A 35 -10.69 -5.43 -6.90
CA HIS A 35 -10.67 -6.71 -6.22
C HIS A 35 -9.90 -6.64 -4.89
N CYS A 36 -9.67 -7.79 -4.27
CA CYS A 36 -8.77 -7.92 -3.13
C CYS A 36 -8.15 -9.31 -3.16
N PHE A 37 -6.83 -9.35 -3.25
CA PHE A 37 -6.03 -10.56 -3.45
C PHE A 37 -5.38 -11.04 -2.13
N SER A 38 -5.94 -10.61 -1.00
CA SER A 38 -5.45 -10.96 0.32
C SER A 38 -5.40 -12.48 0.54
N LEU A 39 -4.35 -12.95 1.22
CA LEU A 39 -4.06 -14.35 1.60
C LEU A 39 -5.08 -14.98 2.58
N LYS A 40 -6.28 -14.44 2.67
CA LYS A 40 -7.32 -15.11 3.43
C LYS A 40 -7.51 -16.49 2.82
N LYS A 41 -7.38 -17.52 3.66
CA LYS A 41 -7.80 -18.91 3.35
C LYS A 41 -9.25 -18.99 2.81
N SER A 42 -10.02 -17.90 2.87
CA SER A 42 -11.34 -17.81 2.23
C SER A 42 -11.28 -17.93 0.71
N ALA A 43 -10.26 -17.38 0.03
CA ALA A 43 -10.15 -17.50 -1.43
C ALA A 43 -9.92 -18.97 -1.82
N LEU A 44 -8.93 -19.62 -1.20
CA LEU A 44 -8.67 -21.04 -1.37
C LEU A 44 -9.91 -21.89 -1.06
N ARG A 45 -10.62 -21.61 0.05
CA ARG A 45 -11.83 -22.35 0.41
C ARG A 45 -13.01 -22.16 -0.55
N LYS A 46 -13.17 -20.95 -1.11
CA LYS A 46 -14.32 -20.59 -1.96
C LYS A 46 -14.10 -20.95 -3.43
N HIS A 47 -12.87 -20.79 -3.91
CA HIS A 47 -12.52 -20.84 -5.34
C HIS A 47 -11.50 -21.93 -5.68
N ASN A 48 -11.05 -22.70 -4.69
CA ASN A 48 -9.98 -23.71 -4.84
C ASN A 48 -8.70 -23.17 -5.48
N SER A 49 -8.44 -21.87 -5.32
CA SER A 49 -7.27 -21.18 -5.84
C SER A 49 -6.76 -20.14 -4.84
N GLU A 50 -5.44 -19.99 -4.78
CA GLU A 50 -4.79 -18.96 -3.97
C GLU A 50 -4.59 -17.69 -4.80
N ARG A 51 -4.44 -16.55 -4.12
CA ARG A 51 -4.06 -15.26 -4.74
C ARG A 51 -5.03 -14.74 -5.82
N VAL A 52 -6.20 -15.35 -5.94
CA VAL A 52 -7.35 -14.79 -6.65
C VAL A 52 -8.14 -13.83 -5.76
N CYS A 53 -9.03 -13.05 -6.37
CA CYS A 53 -9.95 -12.21 -5.62
C CYS A 53 -10.77 -13.06 -4.62
N HIS A 54 -10.72 -12.73 -3.33
CA HIS A 54 -11.41 -13.51 -2.31
C HIS A 54 -12.94 -13.51 -2.47
N GLU A 55 -13.50 -12.53 -3.18
CA GLU A 55 -14.94 -12.37 -3.38
C GLU A 55 -15.41 -13.09 -4.65
N CYS A 56 -14.91 -12.69 -5.83
CA CYS A 56 -15.37 -13.21 -7.12
C CYS A 56 -14.47 -14.27 -7.77
N GLY A 57 -13.27 -14.51 -7.25
CA GLY A 57 -12.34 -15.49 -7.81
C GLY A 57 -11.53 -15.01 -9.02
N ALA A 58 -11.62 -13.73 -9.39
CA ALA A 58 -10.82 -13.16 -10.47
C ALA A 58 -9.31 -13.34 -10.24
N ASP A 59 -8.62 -13.86 -11.25
CA ASP A 59 -7.17 -14.03 -11.28
C ASP A 59 -6.58 -13.09 -12.34
N LEU A 60 -6.13 -11.91 -11.89
CA LEU A 60 -5.75 -10.81 -12.78
C LEU A 60 -4.27 -10.43 -12.68
N ILE A 61 -3.52 -11.07 -11.79
CA ILE A 61 -2.17 -10.63 -11.42
C ILE A 61 -1.18 -11.70 -11.86
N GLU A 62 -0.17 -11.30 -12.65
CA GLU A 62 0.96 -12.17 -12.97
C GLU A 62 1.87 -12.32 -11.74
N TRP A 63 1.47 -13.17 -10.79
CA TRP A 63 2.12 -13.32 -9.49
C TRP A 63 3.60 -13.69 -9.59
N ASP A 64 3.96 -14.56 -10.54
CA ASP A 64 5.35 -14.96 -10.78
C ASP A 64 6.26 -13.78 -11.15
N ARG A 65 5.71 -12.75 -11.81
CA ARG A 65 6.45 -11.53 -12.12
C ARG A 65 6.52 -10.60 -10.91
N VAL A 66 5.40 -10.38 -10.23
CA VAL A 66 5.32 -9.51 -9.06
C VAL A 66 6.24 -10.01 -7.93
N HIS A 67 6.23 -11.32 -7.64
CA HIS A 67 6.96 -11.92 -6.53
C HIS A 67 8.46 -12.07 -6.73
N LYS A 68 8.98 -11.78 -7.93
CA LYS A 68 10.42 -11.60 -8.13
C LYS A 68 10.97 -10.40 -7.38
N ASN A 69 10.10 -9.48 -6.93
CA ASN A 69 10.49 -8.25 -6.21
C ASN A 69 11.59 -7.46 -6.94
N ASN A 70 11.53 -7.43 -8.27
CA ASN A 70 12.48 -6.69 -9.07
C ASN A 70 12.04 -5.22 -9.13
N ILE A 71 12.85 -4.30 -8.59
CA ILE A 71 12.50 -2.88 -8.57
C ILE A 71 12.34 -2.27 -9.98
N LYS A 72 12.99 -2.86 -11.00
CA LYS A 72 12.83 -2.46 -12.40
C LYS A 72 11.41 -2.71 -12.93
N ASP A 73 10.67 -3.64 -12.31
CA ASP A 73 9.27 -3.92 -12.60
C ASP A 73 8.29 -3.04 -11.80
N SER A 74 8.76 -2.04 -11.06
CA SER A 74 7.91 -1.17 -10.22
C SER A 74 6.65 -0.63 -10.92
N ARG A 75 6.76 -0.18 -12.17
CA ARG A 75 5.60 0.26 -12.98
C ARG A 75 4.57 -0.85 -13.17
N PHE A 76 5.03 -2.08 -13.45
CA PHE A 76 4.15 -3.24 -13.57
C PHE A 76 3.53 -3.59 -12.21
N ILE A 77 4.33 -3.63 -11.14
CA ILE A 77 3.86 -3.90 -9.78
C ILE A 77 2.77 -2.90 -9.38
N PHE A 78 2.97 -1.60 -9.62
CA PHE A 78 1.98 -0.56 -9.31
C PHE A 78 0.71 -0.70 -10.13
N LYS A 79 0.82 -0.99 -11.44
CA LYS A 79 -0.34 -1.27 -12.29
C LYS A 79 -1.14 -2.46 -11.75
N SER A 80 -0.46 -3.54 -11.38
CA SER A 80 -1.07 -4.74 -10.79
C SER A 80 -1.76 -4.42 -9.46
N MET A 81 -1.08 -3.69 -8.56
CA MET A 81 -1.64 -3.27 -7.27
C MET A 81 -2.90 -2.43 -7.42
N LYS A 82 -3.00 -1.56 -8.42
CA LYS A 82 -4.19 -0.71 -8.67
C LYS A 82 -5.46 -1.51 -9.02
N ASN A 83 -5.37 -2.83 -9.24
CA ASN A 83 -6.55 -3.72 -9.31
C ASN A 83 -7.10 -4.12 -7.93
N GLU A 84 -6.37 -3.87 -6.84
CA GLU A 84 -6.89 -4.05 -5.48
C GLU A 84 -7.55 -2.74 -5.00
N LEU A 85 -8.81 -2.80 -4.57
CA LEU A 85 -9.62 -1.62 -4.23
C LEU A 85 -8.92 -0.68 -3.25
N ILE A 86 -8.33 -1.24 -2.18
CA ILE A 86 -7.64 -0.40 -1.20
C ILE A 86 -6.45 0.33 -1.83
N ARG A 87 -5.65 -0.35 -2.63
CA ARG A 87 -4.49 0.28 -3.28
C ARG A 87 -4.95 1.32 -4.28
N HIS A 88 -5.98 1.01 -5.06
CA HIS A 88 -6.60 1.97 -5.97
C HIS A 88 -6.98 3.26 -5.24
N VAL A 89 -7.72 3.17 -4.12
CA VAL A 89 -8.10 4.35 -3.33
C VAL A 89 -6.86 5.12 -2.84
N PHE A 90 -5.83 4.44 -2.34
CA PHE A 90 -4.60 5.11 -1.90
C PHE A 90 -3.80 5.76 -3.05
N TRP A 91 -3.88 5.23 -4.26
CA TRP A 91 -3.25 5.82 -5.44
C TRP A 91 -3.99 7.06 -5.98
N HIS A 92 -5.31 7.12 -5.79
CA HIS A 92 -6.15 8.17 -6.36
C HIS A 92 -6.68 9.18 -5.34
N THR A 93 -6.52 8.91 -4.03
CA THR A 93 -6.85 9.90 -3.01
C THR A 93 -6.01 11.15 -3.18
N GLU A 94 -6.65 12.30 -3.03
CA GLU A 94 -5.95 13.56 -2.85
C GLU A 94 -5.12 13.48 -1.57
N ILE A 95 -3.87 13.95 -1.65
CA ILE A 95 -2.96 14.01 -0.51
C ILE A 95 -3.18 15.36 0.16
N GLU A 96 -3.32 15.34 1.49
CA GLU A 96 -3.45 16.56 2.29
C GLU A 96 -2.31 17.53 2.00
N GLU A 97 -2.64 18.81 1.79
CA GLU A 97 -1.65 19.86 1.50
C GLU A 97 -0.54 19.90 2.56
N ALA A 98 -0.89 19.77 3.84
CA ALA A 98 0.08 19.71 4.93
C ALA A 98 1.09 18.53 4.80
N ALA A 99 0.67 17.40 4.21
CA ALA A 99 1.57 16.27 3.96
C ALA A 99 2.47 16.53 2.75
N ILE A 100 1.98 17.23 1.72
CA ILE A 100 2.78 17.68 0.57
C ILE A 100 3.83 18.70 1.02
N THR A 101 3.43 19.75 1.75
CA THR A 101 4.34 20.76 2.32
C THR A 101 5.38 20.12 3.22
N HIS A 102 4.97 19.19 4.09
CA HIS A 102 5.93 18.45 4.92
C HIS A 102 6.91 17.66 4.06
N ALA A 103 6.47 16.99 2.98
CA ALA A 103 7.38 16.29 2.09
C ALA A 103 8.39 17.23 1.42
N GLN A 104 7.93 18.38 0.92
CA GLN A 104 8.77 19.40 0.27
C GLN A 104 9.81 20.00 1.23
N ASN A 105 9.44 20.27 2.47
CA ASN A 105 10.35 20.79 3.50
C ASN A 105 11.45 19.77 3.88
N ARG A 106 11.22 18.49 3.64
CA ARG A 106 12.12 17.39 4.02
C ARG A 106 13.03 16.95 2.87
N GLY A 107 12.54 17.00 1.63
CA GLY A 107 13.27 16.53 0.46
C GLY A 107 13.40 15.00 0.40
N LYS A 108 13.88 14.48 -0.74
CA LYS A 108 13.99 13.04 -0.99
C LYS A 108 14.96 12.34 -0.03
N VAL A 109 16.08 12.97 0.33
CA VAL A 109 17.13 12.34 1.16
C VAL A 109 16.58 12.03 2.56
N GLU A 110 15.98 13.02 3.23
CA GLU A 110 15.41 12.83 4.56
C GLU A 110 14.20 11.87 4.52
N LEU A 111 13.32 12.01 3.51
CA LEU A 111 12.17 11.13 3.33
C LEU A 111 12.58 9.67 3.12
N ARG A 112 13.63 9.41 2.33
CA ARG A 112 14.17 8.05 2.12
C ARG A 112 14.68 7.44 3.42
N SER A 113 15.48 8.22 4.18
CA SER A 113 15.98 7.80 5.49
C SER A 113 14.84 7.49 6.46
N LYS A 114 13.82 8.35 6.50
CA LYS A 114 12.63 8.18 7.33
C LYS A 114 11.79 6.97 6.89
N ALA A 115 11.58 6.79 5.60
CA ALA A 115 10.86 5.64 5.05
C ALA A 115 11.53 4.32 5.46
N SER A 116 12.86 4.20 5.31
CA SER A 116 13.60 3.02 5.74
C SER A 116 13.45 2.74 7.24
N LYS A 117 13.55 3.77 8.09
CA LYS A 117 13.30 3.65 9.55
C LYS A 117 11.87 3.20 9.86
N LEU A 118 10.88 3.73 9.16
CA LEU A 118 9.47 3.37 9.35
C LEU A 118 9.17 1.94 8.88
N ILE A 119 9.72 1.52 7.73
CA ILE A 119 9.63 0.12 7.27
C ILE A 119 10.23 -0.83 8.31
N LYS A 120 11.45 -0.55 8.77
CA LYS A 120 12.13 -1.38 9.76
C LYS A 120 11.37 -1.45 11.08
N SER A 121 10.86 -0.32 11.58
CA SER A 121 10.16 -0.27 12.87
C SER A 121 8.74 -0.84 12.83
N ARG A 122 7.96 -0.55 11.78
CA ARG A 122 6.55 -0.96 11.67
C ARG A 122 6.36 -2.39 11.20
N ILE A 123 7.18 -2.83 10.23
CA ILE A 123 6.98 -4.09 9.51
C ILE A 123 8.25 -4.96 9.40
N GLY A 124 9.36 -4.54 10.02
CA GLY A 124 10.61 -5.32 10.04
C GLY A 124 10.50 -6.64 10.78
N LYS A 125 9.59 -6.73 11.76
CA LYS A 125 9.24 -7.96 12.50
C LYS A 125 7.72 -8.09 12.59
N HIS A 126 7.23 -9.31 12.79
CA HIS A 126 5.81 -9.55 13.07
C HIS A 126 5.44 -9.05 14.47
N THR A 127 4.26 -8.47 14.61
CA THR A 127 3.73 -7.98 15.89
C THR A 127 2.24 -8.29 16.00
N PHE A 128 1.70 -8.27 17.23
CA PHE A 128 0.27 -8.46 17.47
C PHE A 128 -0.61 -7.34 16.85
N MET A 129 -0.03 -6.18 16.55
CA MET A 129 -0.69 -5.04 15.90
C MET A 129 -0.75 -5.18 14.37
N ASP A 130 -0.48 -6.37 13.82
CA ASP A 130 -0.43 -6.57 12.38
C ASP A 130 -1.77 -6.27 11.68
N GLY A 131 -1.71 -5.36 10.70
CA GLY A 131 -2.86 -4.74 10.05
C GLY A 131 -3.22 -3.35 10.59
N ARG A 132 -2.53 -2.84 11.62
CA ARG A 132 -2.76 -1.53 12.23
C ARG A 132 -1.48 -0.72 12.48
N GLN A 133 -0.33 -1.16 11.96
CA GLN A 133 0.97 -0.51 12.23
C GLN A 133 1.15 0.83 11.52
N THR A 134 0.45 1.02 10.41
CA THR A 134 0.60 2.20 9.55
C THR A 134 -0.70 2.99 9.56
N PRO A 135 -0.70 4.24 10.04
CA PRO A 135 -1.87 5.12 9.96
C PRO A 135 -2.39 5.25 8.52
N LEU A 136 -3.69 5.47 8.36
CA LEU A 136 -4.32 5.58 7.03
C LEU A 136 -4.16 6.96 6.38
N ALA A 137 -3.85 7.99 7.18
CA ALA A 137 -3.77 9.39 6.76
C ALA A 137 -2.84 10.20 7.68
N GLY A 138 -2.80 11.53 7.50
CA GLY A 138 -2.05 12.49 8.30
C GLY A 138 -0.82 13.09 7.59
N LYS A 139 -0.06 13.91 8.31
CA LYS A 139 1.04 14.74 7.78
C LYS A 139 2.20 13.98 7.12
N GLU A 140 2.27 12.66 7.25
CA GLU A 140 3.34 11.85 6.69
C GLU A 140 2.89 11.20 5.38
N ILE A 141 3.39 11.71 4.25
CA ILE A 141 3.12 11.11 2.93
C ILE A 141 3.55 9.62 2.85
N ILE A 142 4.53 9.21 3.66
CA ILE A 142 4.99 7.83 3.79
C ILE A 142 3.85 6.89 4.23
N ASN A 143 2.89 7.37 5.04
CA ASN A 143 1.74 6.55 5.44
C ASN A 143 0.89 6.15 4.22
N TYR A 144 0.59 7.12 3.35
CA TYR A 144 -0.13 6.87 2.09
C TYR A 144 0.66 5.92 1.18
N ALA A 145 1.96 6.17 1.03
CA ALA A 145 2.84 5.36 0.21
C ALA A 145 2.89 3.89 0.67
N GLN A 146 2.97 3.64 1.97
CA GLN A 146 3.02 2.28 2.51
C GLN A 146 1.73 1.50 2.21
N HIS A 147 0.58 2.15 2.29
CA HIS A 147 -0.69 1.52 1.91
C HIS A 147 -0.82 1.34 0.40
N ALA A 148 -0.45 2.34 -0.41
CA ALA A 148 -0.49 2.24 -1.87
C ALA A 148 0.39 1.10 -2.42
N THR A 149 1.50 0.81 -1.74
CA THR A 149 2.54 -0.16 -2.17
C THR A 149 2.49 -1.49 -1.41
N ALA A 150 1.45 -1.74 -0.62
CA ALA A 150 1.31 -2.95 0.19
C ALA A 150 2.48 -3.21 1.17
N THR A 151 3.14 -2.15 1.64
CA THR A 151 4.21 -2.17 2.64
C THR A 151 3.75 -1.64 4.01
N CYS A 152 2.44 -1.68 4.29
CA CYS A 152 1.83 -1.15 5.51
C CYS A 152 1.74 -2.16 6.67
N CYS A 153 1.74 -3.47 6.38
CA CYS A 153 1.72 -4.55 7.36
C CYS A 153 2.32 -5.85 6.78
N ARG A 154 2.54 -6.88 7.62
CA ARG A 154 3.12 -8.16 7.20
C ARG A 154 2.20 -8.96 6.30
N LYS A 155 0.88 -8.95 6.52
CA LYS A 155 -0.10 -9.60 5.62
C LYS A 155 -0.06 -9.04 4.20
N CYS A 156 0.16 -7.73 4.06
CA CYS A 156 0.28 -7.10 2.75
C CYS A 156 1.60 -7.49 2.08
N LEU A 157 2.71 -7.51 2.83
CA LEU A 157 3.99 -7.99 2.33
C LEU A 157 3.95 -9.44 1.87
N GLU A 158 3.27 -10.31 2.60
CA GLU A 158 3.16 -11.71 2.22
C GLU A 158 2.31 -11.88 0.94
N ALA A 159 1.20 -11.13 0.83
CA ALA A 159 0.31 -11.21 -0.32
C ALA A 159 0.98 -10.70 -1.60
N TRP A 160 1.53 -9.49 -1.54
CA TRP A 160 2.04 -8.77 -2.71
C TRP A 160 3.51 -8.99 -2.99
N HIS A 161 4.32 -9.21 -1.96
CA HIS A 161 5.78 -9.27 -2.10
C HIS A 161 6.33 -10.66 -1.77
N ASN A 162 5.48 -11.65 -1.48
CA ASN A 162 5.87 -13.01 -1.13
C ASN A 162 6.88 -13.08 0.03
N ILE A 163 6.81 -12.12 0.96
CA ILE A 163 7.66 -12.08 2.15
C ILE A 163 6.88 -12.64 3.35
N PRO A 164 7.24 -13.82 3.89
CA PRO A 164 6.47 -14.50 4.93
C PRO A 164 6.32 -13.69 6.21
N GLN A 165 5.13 -13.70 6.82
CA GLN A 165 4.86 -12.85 8.00
C GLN A 165 5.83 -13.10 9.16
N ASN A 166 6.20 -14.36 9.39
CA ASN A 166 7.01 -14.85 10.51
C ASN A 166 8.52 -14.71 10.35
N ARG A 167 9.01 -14.02 9.30
CA ARG A 167 10.43 -13.75 9.10
C ARG A 167 10.77 -12.28 9.31
N ILE A 168 11.94 -12.02 9.88
CA ILE A 168 12.49 -10.66 9.97
C ILE A 168 12.84 -10.21 8.55
N LEU A 169 12.58 -8.94 8.21
CA LEU A 169 13.00 -8.38 6.92
C LEU A 169 14.53 -8.35 6.81
N SER A 170 15.06 -8.80 5.68
CA SER A 170 16.45 -8.56 5.32
C SER A 170 16.67 -7.08 4.96
N SER A 171 17.93 -6.63 4.97
CA SER A 171 18.28 -5.28 4.51
C SER A 171 17.82 -5.01 3.08
N GLU A 172 17.96 -6.00 2.18
CA GLU A 172 17.51 -5.92 0.79
C GLU A 172 15.98 -5.76 0.68
N GLN A 173 15.21 -6.48 1.49
CA GLN A 173 13.76 -6.36 1.51
C GLN A 173 13.31 -5.00 2.06
N ILE A 174 14.00 -4.48 3.09
CA ILE A 174 13.76 -3.12 3.60
C ILE A 174 14.05 -2.09 2.50
N GLU A 175 15.17 -2.24 1.79
CA GLU A 175 15.55 -1.36 0.70
C GLU A 175 14.54 -1.41 -0.45
N PHE A 176 14.12 -2.60 -0.86
CA PHE A 176 13.09 -2.78 -1.88
C PHE A 176 11.78 -2.07 -1.50
N CYS A 177 11.29 -2.29 -0.27
CA CYS A 177 10.09 -1.61 0.22
C CYS A 177 10.27 -0.09 0.27
N THR A 178 11.45 0.38 0.70
CA THR A 178 11.80 1.81 0.73
C THR A 178 11.80 2.40 -0.67
N ASN A 179 12.31 1.68 -1.67
CA ASN A 179 12.30 2.10 -3.06
C ASN A 179 10.87 2.24 -3.60
N LEU A 180 9.98 1.28 -3.32
CA LEU A 180 8.57 1.39 -3.72
C LEU A 180 7.89 2.62 -3.09
N VAL A 181 8.13 2.86 -1.79
CA VAL A 181 7.62 4.04 -1.08
C VAL A 181 8.12 5.34 -1.74
N MET A 182 9.41 5.44 -2.04
CA MET A 182 9.98 6.64 -2.67
C MET A 182 9.50 6.84 -4.11
N LEU A 183 9.28 5.76 -4.87
CA LEU A 183 8.70 5.84 -6.21
C LEU A 183 7.27 6.37 -6.18
N TYR A 184 6.44 5.89 -5.24
CA TYR A 184 5.11 6.47 -5.01
C TYR A 184 5.21 7.96 -4.67
N ILE A 185 6.06 8.35 -3.72
CA ILE A 185 6.21 9.75 -3.30
C ILE A 185 6.62 10.64 -4.47
N THR A 186 7.57 10.17 -5.30
CA THR A 186 8.05 10.93 -6.47
C THR A 186 6.94 11.09 -7.52
N GLU A 187 6.12 10.06 -7.75
CA GLU A 187 4.98 10.14 -8.67
C GLU A 187 3.87 11.08 -8.15
N ARG A 188 3.66 11.11 -6.83
CA ARG A 188 2.60 11.92 -6.21
C ARG A 188 3.02 13.35 -5.85
N VAL A 189 4.33 13.62 -5.78
CA VAL A 189 4.91 14.95 -5.56
C VAL A 189 6.03 15.16 -6.60
N PRO A 190 5.69 15.47 -7.86
CA PRO A 190 6.65 15.54 -8.96
C PRO A 190 7.78 16.55 -8.75
N ASP A 191 7.49 17.67 -8.08
CA ASP A 191 8.45 18.76 -7.82
C ASP A 191 9.28 18.57 -6.53
N LEU A 192 9.31 17.35 -5.99
CA LEU A 192 10.08 17.06 -4.80
C LEU A 192 11.59 17.16 -5.09
N LYS A 193 12.26 18.10 -4.41
CA LYS A 193 13.71 18.30 -4.48
C LYS A 193 14.47 17.24 -3.67
N ASP A 194 15.74 17.04 -3.99
CA ASP A 194 16.58 16.07 -3.28
C ASP A 194 16.80 16.48 -1.82
N GLU A 195 17.16 17.76 -1.62
CA GLU A 195 17.22 18.41 -0.32
C GLU A 195 15.92 19.18 -0.03
N GLY A 196 15.58 19.26 1.26
CA GLY A 196 14.41 20.02 1.72
C GLY A 196 14.57 21.52 1.50
N VAL A 197 13.45 22.23 1.41
CA VAL A 197 13.47 23.69 1.45
C VAL A 197 13.62 24.13 2.91
N GLU A 198 14.70 24.86 3.23
CA GLU A 198 14.86 25.49 4.55
C GLU A 198 13.65 26.38 4.83
N VAL A 199 12.85 25.98 5.81
CA VAL A 199 11.84 26.86 6.38
C VAL A 199 12.57 27.75 7.38
N VAL A 200 12.89 28.98 6.97
CA VAL A 200 13.32 30.02 7.90
C VAL A 200 12.20 30.16 8.93
N LYS A 201 12.47 29.72 10.16
CA LYS A 201 11.54 29.80 11.28
C LYS A 201 11.46 31.21 11.83
#